data_AF-A0A0F2QY69-F1
#
_entry.id   AF-A0A0F2QY69-F1
#
_cell.length_a   1.000
_cell.length_b   1.000
_cell.length_c   1.000
_cell.angle_alpha   90.00
_cell.angle_beta   90.00
_cell.angle_gamma   90.00
#
_symmetry.space_group_name_H-M   'P 1'
#
loop_
_entity.id
_entity.type
_entity.pdbx_description
1 polymer ?
#
loop_
_entity_poly.entity_id
_entity_poly.type
_entity_poly.pdbx_seq_one_letter_code
_entity_poly.pdbx_strand_id
1 'polypeptide(L)'
;MLQQFNPKRVLRQVSNPLLKEFFERLGHPLEVDWDSISNSQVESIFDAWQELPSGPRKVAEIVFQDVHEMATEDGIRVIIEDGLYHDVDLAPHLEPMESRYDKAIWTAMNWPAIWSAATRFAKADSLSSGRSWVKRGNLPAVEPRADADAVMELQTAMSAFFRDRQGRGHHCKVEHFPRGNGLDYFFVYLSDYADTHINFDDAGEFQRTPDRRAFEVVFAHDRDNGTLEVYAKGAGKSSSPCSRSIRK
;
A
#
# COMPACT_ATOMS: atom_id res chain seq x y z
N MET A 1 11.47 -10.46 10.48
CA MET A 1 11.70 -9.25 11.30
C MET A 1 11.56 -8.08 10.35
N LEU A 2 10.53 -7.22 10.51
CA LEU A 2 10.41 -6.02 9.68
C LEU A 2 11.67 -5.19 9.91
N GLN A 3 12.47 -4.96 8.87
CA GLN A 3 13.59 -4.05 8.98
C GLN A 3 13.00 -2.66 9.25
N GLN A 4 13.45 -2.02 10.33
CA GLN A 4 13.00 -0.68 10.66
C GLN A 4 13.35 0.25 9.50
N PHE A 5 12.36 0.99 9.00
CA PHE A 5 12.56 1.96 7.93
C PHE A 5 13.68 2.93 8.31
N ASN A 6 14.65 3.06 7.40
CA ASN A 6 15.72 4.03 7.50
C ASN A 6 15.86 4.72 6.14
N PRO A 7 15.45 5.99 6.00
CA PRO A 7 15.46 6.65 4.71
C PRO A 7 16.88 6.81 4.13
N LYS A 8 17.92 6.97 4.98
CA LYS A 8 19.31 7.01 4.51
C LYS A 8 19.72 5.71 3.83
N ARG A 9 19.11 4.58 4.18
CA ARG A 9 19.37 3.32 3.47
C ARG A 9 18.78 3.35 2.07
N VAL A 10 17.57 3.88 1.90
CA VAL A 10 16.95 4.04 0.57
C VAL A 10 17.85 4.92 -0.29
N LEU A 11 18.26 6.09 0.24
CA LEU A 11 19.15 7.01 -0.47
C LEU A 11 20.49 6.36 -0.89
N ARG A 12 21.05 5.46 -0.07
CA ARG A 12 22.31 4.76 -0.41
C ARG A 12 22.15 3.67 -1.47
N GLN A 13 20.94 3.14 -1.62
CA GLN A 13 20.66 1.98 -2.46
C GLN A 13 20.03 2.37 -3.81
N VAL A 14 19.42 3.55 -3.90
CA VAL A 14 18.96 4.15 -5.15
C VAL A 14 20.12 4.90 -5.80
N SER A 15 20.30 4.71 -7.10
CA SER A 15 21.28 5.42 -7.90
C SER A 15 20.99 6.94 -7.97
N ASN A 16 22.06 7.75 -7.99
CA ASN A 16 21.97 9.21 -8.09
C ASN A 16 21.09 9.70 -9.26
N PRO A 17 21.15 9.13 -10.48
CA PRO A 17 20.29 9.57 -11.58
C PRO A 17 18.80 9.41 -11.27
N LEU A 18 18.40 8.31 -10.62
CA LEU A 18 17.00 8.08 -10.25
C LEU A 18 16.54 8.95 -9.08
N LEU A 19 17.41 9.22 -8.10
CA LEU A 19 17.10 10.18 -7.03
C LEU A 19 16.91 11.60 -7.59
N LYS A 20 17.80 12.02 -8.50
CA LYS A 20 17.69 13.31 -9.17
C LYS A 20 16.36 13.43 -9.92
N GLU A 21 16.06 12.45 -10.78
CA GLU A 21 14.82 12.41 -11.54
C GLU A 21 13.58 12.41 -10.63
N PHE A 22 13.62 11.68 -9.52
CA PHE A 22 12.53 11.64 -8.54
C PHE A 22 12.20 13.03 -7.98
N PHE A 23 13.22 13.76 -7.51
CA PHE A 23 13.02 15.09 -6.95
C PHE A 23 12.66 16.14 -8.02
N GLU A 24 13.15 15.99 -9.25
CA GLU A 24 12.71 16.80 -10.40
C GLU A 24 11.22 16.58 -10.71
N ARG A 25 10.75 15.33 -10.78
CA ARG A 25 9.33 15.00 -11.01
C ARG A 25 8.42 15.40 -9.85
N LEU A 26 8.95 15.42 -8.62
CA LEU A 26 8.26 15.97 -7.45
C LEU A 26 8.07 17.50 -7.55
N GLY A 27 8.74 18.17 -8.49
CA GLY A 27 8.72 19.63 -8.63
C GLY A 27 9.66 20.36 -7.65
N HIS A 28 10.55 19.62 -6.99
CA HIS A 28 11.46 20.12 -5.97
C HIS A 28 12.87 19.54 -6.19
N PRO A 29 13.56 19.92 -7.29
CA PRO A 29 14.91 19.45 -7.55
C PRO A 29 15.84 19.84 -6.39
N LEU A 30 16.71 18.92 -5.97
CA LEU A 30 17.65 19.18 -4.89
C LEU A 30 18.90 19.87 -5.44
N GLU A 31 19.35 20.91 -4.73
CA GLU A 31 20.60 21.62 -5.00
C GLU A 31 21.79 20.83 -4.44
N VAL A 32 22.09 19.69 -5.06
CA VAL A 32 23.23 18.82 -4.70
C VAL A 32 24.09 18.53 -5.93
N ASP A 33 25.38 18.34 -5.70
CA ASP A 33 26.32 17.96 -6.76
C ASP A 33 26.25 16.45 -7.04
N TRP A 34 25.25 16.07 -7.84
CA TRP A 34 24.95 14.67 -8.17
C TRP A 34 26.11 13.90 -8.80
N ASP A 35 27.03 14.58 -9.47
CA ASP A 35 28.16 13.97 -10.19
C ASP A 35 29.36 13.68 -9.28
N SER A 36 29.46 14.34 -8.12
CA SER A 36 30.55 14.15 -7.15
C SER A 36 30.15 13.34 -5.91
N ILE A 37 28.85 13.15 -5.66
CA ILE A 37 28.35 12.37 -4.52
C ILE A 37 28.48 10.88 -4.81
N SER A 38 29.29 10.17 -4.02
CA SER A 38 29.26 8.71 -4.02
C SER A 38 28.02 8.18 -3.28
N ASN A 39 27.52 7.00 -3.66
CA ASN A 39 26.35 6.36 -3.02
C ASN A 39 26.54 6.11 -1.50
N SER A 40 27.75 6.24 -0.94
CA SER A 40 28.01 6.12 0.50
C SER A 40 27.91 7.45 1.26
N GLN A 41 27.93 8.59 0.57
CA GLN A 41 27.93 9.96 1.11
C GLN A 41 26.59 10.67 0.90
N VAL A 42 25.50 9.98 1.27
CA VAL A 42 24.13 10.46 1.05
C VAL A 42 23.70 11.57 2.02
N GLU A 43 24.57 11.99 2.92
CA GLU A 43 24.29 13.01 3.94
C GLU A 43 23.85 14.32 3.29
N SER A 44 24.51 14.77 2.23
CA SER A 44 24.12 15.99 1.50
C SER A 44 22.73 15.88 0.85
N ILE A 45 22.41 14.71 0.28
CA ILE A 45 21.08 14.44 -0.31
C ILE A 45 20.02 14.40 0.79
N PHE A 46 20.32 13.75 1.91
CA PHE A 46 19.43 13.66 3.05
C PHE A 46 19.13 15.05 3.62
N ASP A 47 20.16 15.86 3.86
CA ASP A 47 20.01 17.22 4.39
C ASP A 47 19.20 18.10 3.43
N ALA A 48 19.52 18.08 2.12
CA ALA A 48 18.74 18.82 1.12
C ALA A 48 17.27 18.39 1.07
N TRP A 49 16.97 17.09 1.23
CA TRP A 49 15.60 16.60 1.34
C TRP A 49 14.90 17.07 2.64
N GLN A 50 15.62 17.15 3.77
CA GLN A 50 15.04 17.63 5.03
C GLN A 50 14.65 19.12 4.99
N GLU A 51 15.34 19.92 4.19
CA GLU A 51 15.07 21.36 3.96
C GLU A 51 13.87 21.62 3.03
N LEU A 52 13.31 20.58 2.39
CA LEU A 52 12.10 20.76 1.59
C LEU A 52 10.88 21.18 2.45
N PRO A 53 9.92 21.92 1.86
CA PRO A 53 8.64 22.19 2.52
C PRO A 53 7.95 20.90 3.00
N SER A 54 7.14 20.99 4.06
CA SER A 54 6.58 19.81 4.73
C SER A 54 5.78 18.89 3.78
N GLY A 55 5.03 19.45 2.84
CA GLY A 55 4.27 18.71 1.82
C GLY A 55 5.13 17.77 0.97
N PRO A 56 6.00 18.28 0.08
CA PRO A 56 6.86 17.45 -0.75
C PRO A 56 7.80 16.54 0.07
N ARG A 57 8.28 17.01 1.23
CA ARG A 57 9.09 16.18 2.13
C ARG A 57 8.33 14.92 2.58
N LYS A 58 7.08 15.08 3.03
CA LYS A 58 6.19 13.98 3.43
C LYS A 58 5.87 13.04 2.25
N VAL A 59 5.64 13.58 1.06
CA VAL A 59 5.40 12.77 -0.14
C VAL A 59 6.61 11.88 -0.45
N ALA A 60 7.82 12.45 -0.42
CA ALA A 60 9.05 11.69 -0.61
C ALA A 60 9.27 10.64 0.49
N GLU A 61 8.96 10.96 1.75
CA GLU A 61 9.06 10.01 2.86
C GLU A 61 8.16 8.78 2.66
N ILE A 62 6.91 8.99 2.26
CA ILE A 62 5.95 7.91 1.98
C ILE A 62 6.47 7.02 0.85
N VAL A 63 6.91 7.62 -0.26
CA VAL A 63 7.47 6.85 -1.39
C VAL A 63 8.70 6.06 -0.96
N PHE A 64 9.61 6.64 -0.19
CA PHE A 64 10.79 5.94 0.31
C PHE A 64 10.46 4.80 1.26
N GLN A 65 9.41 4.95 2.07
CA GLN A 65 8.92 3.86 2.92
C GLN A 65 8.40 2.70 2.06
N ASP A 66 7.52 2.98 1.10
CA ASP A 66 6.99 1.96 0.19
C ASP A 66 8.11 1.29 -0.63
N VAL A 67 9.06 2.07 -1.14
CA VAL A 67 10.25 1.55 -1.84
C VAL A 67 11.08 0.64 -0.95
N HIS A 68 11.28 1.01 0.32
CA HIS A 68 12.01 0.18 1.26
C HIS A 68 11.33 -1.17 1.50
N GLU A 69 9.99 -1.17 1.60
CA GLU A 69 9.19 -2.39 1.78
C GLU A 69 9.17 -3.25 0.50
N MET A 70 9.07 -2.63 -0.68
CA MET A 70 9.00 -3.31 -1.97
C MET A 70 10.36 -3.76 -2.53
N ALA A 71 11.48 -3.23 -2.05
CA ALA A 71 12.82 -3.57 -2.50
C ALA A 71 13.30 -4.97 -2.01
N THR A 72 12.47 -5.99 -2.21
CA THR A 72 12.66 -7.40 -1.89
C THR A 72 12.40 -8.26 -3.13
N GLU A 73 12.80 -9.53 -3.12
CA GLU A 73 12.52 -10.42 -4.26
C GLU A 73 11.01 -10.58 -4.50
N ASP A 74 10.24 -10.79 -3.43
CA ASP A 74 8.78 -10.89 -3.52
C ASP A 74 8.15 -9.58 -4.01
N GLY A 75 8.61 -8.42 -3.53
CA GLY A 75 8.10 -7.12 -3.98
C GLY A 75 8.34 -6.87 -5.47
N ILE A 76 9.54 -7.18 -5.99
CA ILE A 76 9.83 -7.08 -7.42
C ILE A 76 9.00 -8.08 -8.24
N ARG A 77 8.80 -9.31 -7.72
CA ARG A 77 7.93 -10.29 -8.38
C ARG A 77 6.49 -9.77 -8.52
N VAL A 78 5.93 -9.20 -7.46
CA VAL A 78 4.57 -8.63 -7.48
C VAL A 78 4.46 -7.50 -8.51
N ILE A 79 5.46 -6.64 -8.65
CA ILE A 79 5.49 -5.58 -9.68
C ILE A 79 5.42 -6.17 -11.09
N ILE A 80 6.20 -7.22 -11.38
CA ILE A 80 6.22 -7.86 -12.69
C ILE A 80 4.89 -8.58 -12.96
N GLU A 81 4.37 -9.31 -11.98
CA GLU A 81 3.07 -10.00 -12.06
C GLU A 81 1.93 -9.02 -12.37
N ASP A 82 1.89 -7.89 -11.67
CA ASP A 82 0.86 -6.87 -11.84
C ASP A 82 1.01 -6.11 -13.17
N GLY A 83 2.25 -5.84 -13.59
CA GLY A 83 2.54 -5.31 -14.92
C GLY A 83 1.98 -6.21 -16.03
N LEU A 84 2.29 -7.51 -15.99
CA LEU A 84 1.80 -8.47 -16.97
C LEU A 84 0.27 -8.58 -16.95
N TYR A 85 -0.35 -8.49 -15.77
CA TYR A 85 -1.82 -8.47 -15.65
C TYR A 85 -2.45 -7.27 -16.37
N HIS A 86 -1.74 -6.14 -16.42
CA HIS A 86 -2.13 -4.93 -17.12
C HIS A 86 -1.55 -4.81 -18.55
N ASP A 87 -1.09 -5.92 -19.15
CA ASP A 87 -0.47 -5.97 -20.48
C ASP A 87 0.79 -5.08 -20.63
N VAL A 88 1.51 -4.85 -19.52
CA VAL A 88 2.76 -4.09 -19.46
C VAL A 88 3.92 -5.00 -19.05
N ASP A 89 4.80 -5.32 -20.00
CA ASP A 89 6.02 -6.07 -19.69
C ASP A 89 7.10 -5.14 -19.09
N LEU A 90 7.19 -5.14 -17.76
CA LEU A 90 8.19 -4.35 -17.04
C LEU A 90 9.57 -5.04 -16.98
N ALA A 91 9.67 -6.34 -17.25
CA ALA A 91 10.92 -7.08 -17.05
C ALA A 91 12.11 -6.48 -17.86
N PRO A 92 11.97 -6.11 -19.15
CA PRO A 92 13.07 -5.52 -19.93
C PRO A 92 13.58 -4.18 -19.36
N HIS A 93 12.73 -3.44 -18.65
CA HIS A 93 13.12 -2.17 -18.02
C HIS A 93 13.80 -2.39 -16.67
N LEU A 94 13.38 -3.40 -15.93
CA LEU A 94 13.86 -3.69 -14.57
C LEU A 94 15.09 -4.59 -14.55
N GLU A 95 15.30 -5.44 -15.56
CA GLU A 95 16.45 -6.35 -15.67
C GLU A 95 17.82 -5.62 -15.65
N PRO A 96 18.02 -4.51 -16.40
CA PRO A 96 19.29 -3.78 -16.39
C PRO A 96 19.62 -3.10 -15.05
N MET A 97 18.65 -2.94 -14.16
CA MET A 97 18.85 -2.31 -12.86
C MET A 97 19.37 -3.35 -11.87
N GLU A 98 20.56 -3.14 -11.30
CA GLU A 98 21.14 -4.08 -10.33
C GLU A 98 20.43 -4.01 -8.97
N SER A 99 20.08 -2.80 -8.52
CA SER A 99 19.45 -2.57 -7.23
C SER A 99 17.94 -2.81 -7.29
N ARG A 100 17.40 -3.56 -6.32
CA ARG A 100 15.95 -3.67 -6.14
C ARG A 100 15.31 -2.33 -5.77
N TYR A 101 16.08 -1.42 -5.17
CA TYR A 101 15.61 -0.07 -4.85
C TYR A 101 15.43 0.75 -6.13
N ASP A 102 16.35 0.65 -7.09
CA ASP A 102 16.22 1.29 -8.41
C ASP A 102 14.97 0.79 -9.13
N LYS A 103 14.75 -0.53 -9.16
CA LYS A 103 13.54 -1.14 -9.75
C LYS A 103 12.26 -0.59 -9.13
N ALA A 104 12.21 -0.54 -7.80
CA ALA A 104 11.04 -0.09 -7.05
C ALA A 104 10.75 1.40 -7.30
N ILE A 105 11.74 2.29 -7.12
CA ILE A 105 11.52 3.74 -7.30
C ILE A 105 11.23 4.09 -8.77
N TRP A 106 11.89 3.43 -9.72
CA TRP A 106 11.61 3.62 -11.13
C TRP A 106 10.17 3.23 -11.48
N THR A 107 9.68 2.12 -10.93
CA THR A 107 8.29 1.69 -11.10
C THR A 107 7.33 2.72 -10.49
N ALA A 108 7.61 3.20 -9.27
CA ALA A 108 6.80 4.22 -8.61
C ALA A 108 6.67 5.52 -9.45
N MET A 109 7.75 5.93 -10.12
CA MET A 109 7.76 7.13 -10.96
C MET A 109 7.11 6.95 -12.33
N ASN A 110 7.28 5.78 -12.97
CA ASN A 110 6.89 5.57 -14.37
C ASN A 110 5.57 4.82 -14.53
N TRP A 111 5.17 4.04 -13.53
CA TRP A 111 3.95 3.24 -13.54
C TRP A 111 3.16 3.36 -12.22
N PRO A 112 2.63 4.54 -11.87
CA PRO A 112 1.97 4.76 -10.57
C PRO A 112 0.76 3.85 -10.31
N ALA A 113 0.03 3.46 -11.37
CA ALA A 113 -1.11 2.55 -11.24
C ALA A 113 -0.66 1.14 -10.82
N ILE A 114 0.35 0.59 -11.48
CA ILE A 114 0.95 -0.72 -11.15
C ILE A 114 1.59 -0.66 -9.76
N TRP A 115 2.33 0.42 -9.47
CA TRP A 115 2.93 0.63 -8.14
C TRP A 115 1.88 0.61 -7.01
N SER A 116 0.76 1.30 -7.22
CA SER A 116 -0.35 1.41 -6.26
C SER A 116 -1.01 0.05 -5.99
N ALA A 117 -1.20 -0.79 -7.01
CA ALA A 117 -1.75 -2.14 -6.83
C ALA A 117 -0.72 -3.10 -6.21
N ALA A 118 0.53 -3.09 -6.72
CA ALA A 118 1.60 -3.97 -6.25
C ALA A 118 1.93 -3.77 -4.76
N THR A 119 2.01 -2.52 -4.29
CA THR A 119 2.22 -2.21 -2.86
C THR A 119 1.10 -2.76 -1.97
N ARG A 120 -0.16 -2.71 -2.44
CA ARG A 120 -1.30 -3.30 -1.72
C ARG A 120 -1.21 -4.83 -1.68
N PHE A 121 -0.86 -5.48 -2.78
CA PHE A 121 -0.70 -6.94 -2.81
C PHE A 121 0.46 -7.40 -1.91
N ALA A 122 1.62 -6.75 -1.99
CA ALA A 122 2.75 -7.07 -1.11
C ALA A 122 2.38 -6.91 0.37
N LYS A 123 1.64 -5.85 0.72
CA LYS A 123 1.10 -5.67 2.07
C LYS A 123 0.15 -6.80 2.43
N ALA A 124 -0.83 -7.14 1.61
CA ALA A 124 -1.78 -8.21 1.89
C ALA A 124 -1.09 -9.58 2.04
N ASP A 125 -0.14 -9.89 1.17
CA ASP A 125 0.63 -11.14 1.20
C ASP A 125 1.48 -11.23 2.49
N SER A 126 2.04 -10.12 2.97
CA SER A 126 2.76 -10.08 4.26
C SER A 126 1.86 -10.40 5.47
N LEU A 127 0.56 -10.15 5.35
CA LEU A 127 -0.44 -10.37 6.40
C LEU A 127 -0.98 -11.81 6.44
N SER A 128 -0.83 -12.57 5.35
CA SER A 128 -1.34 -13.94 5.20
C SER A 128 -0.80 -14.95 6.22
N SER A 129 0.37 -14.68 6.81
CA SER A 129 1.02 -15.53 7.81
C SER A 129 0.51 -15.36 9.26
N GLY A 130 -0.40 -14.40 9.49
CA GLY A 130 -0.88 -14.03 10.83
C GLY A 130 -2.14 -14.74 11.30
N ARG A 131 -2.35 -14.78 12.63
CA ARG A 131 -3.57 -15.33 13.29
C ARG A 131 -4.88 -14.60 12.94
N SER A 132 -4.79 -13.45 12.28
CA SER A 132 -5.93 -12.62 11.88
C SER A 132 -6.51 -12.99 10.51
N TRP A 133 -5.94 -14.00 9.86
CA TRP A 133 -6.36 -14.48 8.54
C TRP A 133 -7.24 -15.73 8.69
N VAL A 134 -8.50 -15.65 8.27
CA VAL A 134 -9.48 -16.75 8.38
C VAL A 134 -9.90 -17.20 6.99
N LYS A 135 -9.53 -18.44 6.64
CA LYS A 135 -9.93 -19.08 5.38
C LYS A 135 -11.31 -19.73 5.50
N ARG A 136 -12.16 -19.52 4.49
CA ARG A 136 -13.45 -20.20 4.30
C ARG A 136 -13.47 -20.85 2.92
N GLY A 137 -13.80 -22.14 2.87
CA GLY A 137 -14.03 -22.86 1.61
C GLY A 137 -15.51 -22.89 1.21
N ASN A 138 -15.79 -23.64 0.14
CA ASN A 138 -17.14 -23.91 -0.38
C ASN A 138 -17.90 -22.66 -0.85
N LEU A 139 -17.19 -21.68 -1.40
CA LEU A 139 -17.83 -20.61 -2.16
C LEU A 139 -18.01 -21.06 -3.61
N PRO A 140 -19.04 -20.54 -4.31
CA PRO A 140 -19.14 -20.75 -5.75
C PRO A 140 -17.86 -20.25 -6.42
N ALA A 141 -17.25 -21.09 -7.26
CA ALA A 141 -16.13 -20.71 -8.12
C ALA A 141 -16.66 -19.85 -9.28
N VAL A 142 -17.03 -18.60 -8.97
CA VAL A 142 -17.59 -17.64 -9.91
C VAL A 142 -16.79 -16.34 -9.86
N GLU A 143 -16.79 -15.61 -10.98
CA GLU A 143 -16.30 -14.24 -11.02
C GLU A 143 -17.01 -13.42 -9.94
N PRO A 144 -16.29 -12.75 -9.03
CA PRO A 144 -16.96 -11.94 -8.03
C PRO A 144 -17.62 -10.75 -8.71
N ARG A 145 -18.83 -10.42 -8.26
CA ARG A 145 -19.48 -9.17 -8.65
C ARG A 145 -18.69 -8.00 -8.06
N ALA A 146 -17.99 -7.27 -8.93
CA ALA A 146 -17.18 -6.11 -8.56
C ALA A 146 -17.59 -4.82 -9.30
N ASP A 147 -18.76 -4.83 -9.92
CA ASP A 147 -19.39 -3.63 -10.45
C ASP A 147 -19.70 -2.61 -9.34
N ALA A 148 -20.00 -1.38 -9.73
CA ALA A 148 -20.21 -0.28 -8.80
C ALA A 148 -21.35 -0.55 -7.79
N ASP A 149 -22.39 -1.27 -8.20
CA ASP A 149 -23.53 -1.61 -7.34
C ASP A 149 -23.11 -2.65 -6.30
N ALA A 150 -22.39 -3.71 -6.71
CA ALA A 150 -21.87 -4.73 -5.80
C ALA A 150 -20.87 -4.15 -4.78
N VAL A 151 -20.00 -3.23 -5.22
CA VAL A 151 -19.08 -2.48 -4.33
C VAL A 151 -19.87 -1.64 -3.32
N MET A 152 -20.94 -0.96 -3.75
CA MET A 152 -21.80 -0.17 -2.87
C MET A 152 -22.59 -1.03 -1.87
N GLU A 153 -23.09 -2.18 -2.31
CA GLU A 153 -23.74 -3.18 -1.46
C GLU A 153 -22.79 -3.67 -0.37
N LEU A 154 -21.55 -4.03 -0.74
CA LEU A 154 -20.54 -4.46 0.22
C LEU A 154 -20.16 -3.34 1.20
N GLN A 155 -19.97 -2.11 0.72
CA GLN A 155 -19.73 -0.94 1.57
C GLN A 155 -20.82 -0.76 2.62
N THR A 156 -22.08 -0.82 2.19
CA THR A 156 -23.25 -0.64 3.05
C THR A 156 -23.34 -1.76 4.09
N ALA A 157 -23.19 -3.01 3.66
CA ALA A 157 -23.24 -4.17 4.54
C ALA A 157 -22.13 -4.14 5.60
N MET A 158 -20.90 -3.80 5.21
CA MET A 158 -19.76 -3.69 6.11
C MET A 158 -19.93 -2.56 7.11
N SER A 159 -20.41 -1.39 6.66
CA SER A 159 -20.69 -0.26 7.54
C SER A 159 -21.78 -0.58 8.56
N ALA A 160 -22.89 -1.20 8.14
CA ALA A 160 -23.96 -1.62 9.04
C ALA A 160 -23.44 -2.64 10.08
N PHE A 161 -22.69 -3.65 9.63
CA PHE A 161 -22.14 -4.68 10.50
C PHE A 161 -21.28 -4.12 11.65
N PHE A 162 -20.33 -3.23 11.33
CA PHE A 162 -19.45 -2.65 12.36
C PHE A 162 -20.15 -1.61 13.23
N ARG A 163 -21.13 -0.88 12.67
CA ARG A 163 -21.91 0.11 13.42
C ARG A 163 -22.78 -0.58 14.47
N ASP A 164 -23.51 -1.61 14.06
CA ASP A 164 -24.48 -2.29 14.94
C ASP A 164 -23.79 -3.11 16.03
N ARG A 165 -22.59 -3.66 15.74
CA ARG A 165 -21.88 -4.53 16.70
C ARG A 165 -20.83 -3.82 17.53
N GLN A 166 -20.25 -2.74 17.01
CA GLN A 166 -19.07 -2.11 17.61
C GLN A 166 -19.21 -0.59 17.70
N GLY A 167 -20.25 0.04 17.14
CA GLY A 167 -20.39 1.51 17.19
C GLY A 167 -19.32 2.27 16.40
N ARG A 168 -18.68 1.62 15.42
CA ARG A 168 -17.69 2.22 14.50
C ARG A 168 -18.01 1.84 13.05
N GLY A 169 -17.21 2.30 12.08
CA GLY A 169 -17.41 2.00 10.66
C GLY A 169 -18.46 2.87 9.98
N HIS A 170 -18.71 4.08 10.49
CA HIS A 170 -19.67 5.04 9.93
C HIS A 170 -19.36 5.47 8.50
N HIS A 171 -18.08 5.55 8.16
CA HIS A 171 -17.61 5.69 6.79
C HIS A 171 -16.99 4.37 6.35
N CYS A 172 -17.25 3.99 5.10
CA CYS A 172 -16.77 2.76 4.51
C CYS A 172 -16.42 3.02 3.04
N LYS A 173 -15.21 2.65 2.64
CA LYS A 173 -14.76 2.64 1.26
C LYS A 173 -14.28 1.24 0.92
N VAL A 174 -14.74 0.70 -0.20
CA VAL A 174 -14.24 -0.56 -0.74
C VAL A 174 -13.50 -0.26 -2.04
N GLU A 175 -12.33 -0.87 -2.17
CA GLU A 175 -11.57 -0.91 -3.41
C GLU A 175 -11.38 -2.37 -3.83
N HIS A 176 -11.58 -2.66 -5.11
CA HIS A 176 -11.39 -3.99 -5.70
C HIS A 176 -10.14 -4.00 -6.56
N PHE A 177 -9.30 -5.01 -6.37
CA PHE A 177 -8.08 -5.24 -7.13
C PHE A 177 -8.05 -6.72 -7.58
N PRO A 178 -8.34 -6.99 -8.86
CA PRO A 178 -8.10 -8.32 -9.42
C PRO A 178 -6.60 -8.53 -9.63
N ARG A 179 -6.12 -9.75 -9.42
CA ARG A 179 -4.71 -10.14 -9.60
C ARG A 179 -4.63 -11.28 -10.61
N GLY A 180 -3.57 -11.29 -11.43
CA GLY A 180 -3.42 -12.23 -12.54
C GLY A 180 -3.37 -13.72 -12.19
N ASN A 181 -3.28 -14.08 -10.91
CA ASN A 181 -3.29 -15.47 -10.43
C ASN A 181 -4.68 -15.98 -10.00
N GLY A 182 -5.76 -15.32 -10.42
CA GLY A 182 -7.13 -15.71 -10.07
C GLY A 182 -7.59 -15.26 -8.69
N LEU A 183 -6.80 -14.42 -8.00
CA LEU A 183 -7.19 -13.79 -6.74
C LEU A 183 -7.87 -12.44 -6.97
N ASP A 184 -8.95 -12.17 -6.24
CA ASP A 184 -9.53 -10.84 -6.09
C ASP A 184 -9.39 -10.33 -4.68
N TYR A 185 -8.83 -9.14 -4.55
CA TYR A 185 -8.74 -8.45 -3.29
C TYR A 185 -9.83 -7.39 -3.19
N PHE A 186 -10.59 -7.40 -2.10
CA PHE A 186 -11.46 -6.30 -1.69
C PHE A 186 -10.90 -5.70 -0.42
N PHE A 187 -10.33 -4.50 -0.55
CA PHE A 187 -9.83 -3.71 0.58
C PHE A 187 -10.97 -2.85 1.11
N VAL A 188 -11.37 -3.11 2.35
CA VAL A 188 -12.46 -2.40 3.02
C VAL A 188 -11.88 -1.49 4.10
N TYR A 189 -11.91 -0.20 3.83
CA TYR A 189 -11.47 0.85 4.75
C TYR A 189 -12.69 1.38 5.52
N LEU A 190 -12.70 1.18 6.82
CA LEU A 190 -13.79 1.57 7.71
C LEU A 190 -13.29 2.59 8.73
N SER A 191 -14.07 3.64 8.98
CA SER A 191 -13.71 4.61 10.02
C SER A 191 -13.72 3.96 11.40
N ASP A 192 -12.64 4.11 12.15
CA ASP A 192 -12.53 3.67 13.54
C ASP A 192 -13.24 4.66 14.49
N TYR A 193 -13.15 4.39 15.80
CA TYR A 193 -13.56 5.34 16.83
C TYR A 193 -12.82 6.67 16.65
N ALA A 194 -13.53 7.77 16.92
CA ALA A 194 -12.87 9.06 16.98
C ALA A 194 -11.95 9.08 18.20
N ASP A 195 -10.70 9.50 17.98
CA ASP A 195 -9.72 9.68 19.03
C ASP A 195 -9.05 11.05 18.89
N THR A 196 -8.43 11.53 19.95
CA THR A 196 -7.67 12.78 19.94
C THR A 196 -6.20 12.47 20.09
N HIS A 197 -5.43 12.74 19.04
CA HIS A 197 -3.99 12.61 19.08
C HIS A 197 -3.34 13.99 19.16
N ILE A 198 -2.25 14.05 19.92
CA ILE A 198 -1.37 15.21 19.92
C ILE A 198 -0.45 15.03 18.72
N ASN A 199 -0.60 15.92 17.75
CA ASN A 199 0.25 15.98 16.56
C ASN A 199 0.94 17.34 16.53
N PHE A 200 2.06 17.42 15.82
CA PHE A 200 2.62 18.69 15.38
C PHE A 200 1.98 19.08 14.06
N ASP A 201 1.55 20.33 13.93
CA ASP A 201 1.15 20.89 12.64
C ASP A 201 2.39 21.19 11.76
N ASP A 202 2.16 21.71 10.57
CA ASP A 202 3.25 22.07 9.66
C ASP A 202 4.10 23.26 10.17
N ALA A 203 3.64 24.00 11.19
CA ALA A 203 4.40 25.04 11.87
C ALA A 203 5.20 24.52 13.07
N GLY A 204 5.06 23.24 13.43
CA GLY A 204 5.72 22.63 14.58
C GLY A 204 5.02 22.93 15.90
N GLU A 205 3.78 23.42 15.88
CA GLU A 205 3.00 23.70 17.06
C GLU A 205 2.18 22.49 17.48
N PHE A 206 2.01 22.33 18.80
CA PHE A 206 1.18 21.25 19.34
C PHE A 206 -0.30 21.50 19.03
N GLN A 207 -0.90 20.60 18.27
CA GLN A 207 -2.34 20.58 18.06
C GLN A 207 -2.95 19.26 18.50
N ARG A 208 -4.08 19.36 19.20
CA ARG A 208 -4.98 18.21 19.41
C ARG A 208 -5.90 18.11 18.23
N THR A 209 -5.65 17.14 17.37
CA THR A 209 -6.48 16.91 16.19
C THR A 209 -7.44 15.76 16.49
N PRO A 210 -8.77 15.98 16.40
CA PRO A 210 -9.72 14.88 16.31
C PRO A 210 -9.40 14.07 15.05
N ASP A 211 -8.97 12.84 15.25
CA ASP A 211 -8.57 11.94 14.17
C ASP A 211 -9.55 10.75 14.15
N ARG A 212 -10.04 10.44 12.96
CA ARG A 212 -10.90 9.27 12.73
C ARG A 212 -10.20 8.40 11.71
N ARG A 213 -9.23 7.65 12.21
CA ARG A 213 -8.40 6.72 11.41
C ARG A 213 -9.27 5.67 10.73
N ALA A 214 -8.81 5.18 9.59
CA ALA A 214 -9.38 3.99 8.99
C ALA A 214 -8.72 2.73 9.58
N PHE A 215 -9.51 1.69 9.81
CA PHE A 215 -9.02 0.33 9.95
C PHE A 215 -9.39 -0.48 8.71
N GLU A 216 -8.65 -1.55 8.48
CA GLU A 216 -8.70 -2.31 7.23
C GLU A 216 -9.25 -3.73 7.48
N VAL A 217 -10.19 -4.14 6.63
CA VAL A 217 -10.60 -5.53 6.46
C VAL A 217 -10.32 -5.90 5.02
N VAL A 218 -9.56 -6.98 4.79
CA VAL A 218 -9.21 -7.43 3.45
C VAL A 218 -9.90 -8.76 3.18
N PHE A 219 -10.58 -8.85 2.05
CA PHE A 219 -11.07 -10.12 1.52
C PHE A 219 -10.19 -10.52 0.34
N ALA A 220 -9.68 -11.75 0.34
CA ALA A 220 -9.00 -12.35 -0.79
C ALA A 220 -9.84 -13.54 -1.29
N HIS A 221 -10.43 -13.41 -2.47
CA HIS A 221 -11.23 -14.44 -3.10
C HIS A 221 -10.40 -15.16 -4.16
N ASP A 222 -10.22 -16.46 -4.00
CA ASP A 222 -9.59 -17.34 -4.97
C ASP A 222 -10.67 -17.97 -5.84
N ARG A 223 -10.76 -17.47 -7.08
CA ARG A 223 -11.77 -17.89 -8.06
C ARG A 223 -11.65 -19.36 -8.41
N ASP A 224 -10.42 -19.83 -8.56
CA ASP A 224 -10.10 -21.16 -9.06
C ASP A 224 -10.41 -22.23 -8.00
N ASN A 225 -10.10 -21.93 -6.73
CA ASN A 225 -10.32 -22.85 -5.62
C ASN A 225 -11.65 -22.62 -4.89
N GLY A 226 -12.41 -21.57 -5.23
CA GLY A 226 -13.67 -21.21 -4.56
C GLY A 226 -13.47 -20.95 -3.06
N THR A 227 -12.38 -20.27 -2.71
CA THR A 227 -12.06 -19.94 -1.31
C THR A 227 -12.07 -18.44 -1.08
N LEU A 228 -12.48 -18.04 0.13
CA LEU A 228 -12.42 -16.65 0.57
C LEU A 228 -11.66 -16.60 1.88
N GLU A 229 -10.63 -15.78 1.87
CA GLU A 229 -9.83 -15.51 3.03
C GLU A 229 -10.13 -14.10 3.52
N VAL A 230 -10.27 -13.95 4.82
CA VAL A 230 -10.61 -12.66 5.43
C VAL A 230 -9.55 -12.29 6.44
N TYR A 231 -8.98 -11.12 6.26
CA TYR A 231 -8.12 -10.47 7.22
C TYR A 231 -8.85 -9.35 7.94
N ALA A 232 -8.76 -9.34 9.25
CA ALA A 232 -9.16 -8.17 10.04
C ALA A 232 -8.23 -8.01 11.24
N LYS A 233 -7.46 -6.92 11.27
CA LYS A 233 -6.62 -6.54 12.42
C LYS A 233 -7.23 -5.32 13.12
N GLY A 234 -7.38 -5.41 14.44
CA GLY A 234 -8.07 -4.38 15.23
C GLY A 234 -9.59 -4.50 15.25
N ALA A 235 -10.20 -5.25 14.32
CA ALA A 235 -11.52 -5.83 14.57
C ALA A 235 -11.33 -6.92 15.62
N GLY A 236 -11.93 -6.79 16.80
CA GLY A 236 -11.91 -7.88 17.79
C GLY A 236 -12.43 -9.20 17.22
N LYS A 237 -12.38 -10.29 17.99
CA LYS A 237 -12.77 -11.69 17.65
C LYS A 237 -14.14 -11.93 16.96
N SER A 238 -14.85 -10.92 16.47
CA SER A 238 -16.22 -10.97 15.96
C SER A 238 -16.40 -10.77 14.45
N SER A 239 -15.36 -10.70 13.59
CA SER A 239 -15.50 -10.54 12.12
C SER A 239 -16.17 -11.74 11.40
N SER A 240 -16.55 -12.77 12.13
CA SER A 240 -16.98 -14.08 11.60
C SER A 240 -18.36 -14.20 10.89
N PRO A 241 -19.16 -13.17 10.53
CA PRO A 241 -20.34 -13.44 9.68
C PRO A 241 -20.49 -12.71 8.33
N CYS A 242 -19.56 -11.86 7.85
CA CYS A 242 -19.79 -11.13 6.59
C CYS A 242 -19.80 -11.97 5.29
N SER A 243 -19.54 -13.28 5.33
CA SER A 243 -19.58 -14.15 4.12
C SER A 243 -20.99 -14.45 3.58
N ARG A 244 -22.05 -13.80 4.09
CA ARG A 244 -23.44 -13.99 3.62
C ARG A 244 -23.88 -13.02 2.54
N SER A 245 -23.22 -11.87 2.36
CA SER A 245 -23.58 -10.88 1.34
C SER A 245 -23.02 -11.18 -0.05
N ILE A 246 -21.95 -11.98 -0.16
CA ILE A 246 -21.34 -12.39 -1.45
C ILE A 246 -22.07 -13.60 -2.09
N ARG A 247 -23.16 -14.08 -1.48
CA ARG A 247 -23.96 -15.23 -1.96
C ARG A 247 -25.30 -14.85 -2.60
N LYS A 248 -25.43 -13.66 -3.20
CA LYS A 248 -26.58 -13.33 -4.05
C LYS A 248 -26.18 -12.73 -5.39
#